data_AF-A0A4V2YV21-F1
#
_entry.id   AF-A0A4V2YV21-F1
#
_cell.length_a   1.000
_cell.length_b   1.000
_cell.length_c   1.000
_cell.angle_alpha   90.00
_cell.angle_beta   90.00
_cell.angle_gamma   90.00
#
_symmetry.space_group_name_H-M   'P 1'
#
loop_
_entity.id
_entity.type
_entity.pdbx_description
1 polymer ?
#
loop_
_entity_poly.entity_id
_entity_poly.type
_entity_poly.pdbx_seq_one_letter_code
_entity_poly.pdbx_strand_id
1 'polypeptide(L)' 'MNTPEPPQTRWRKSTHSGANEGECVEIADLNGHIGIRDSKTPHSGHLTLTRRNFTTLLTHLASHF' A
#
# COMPACT_ATOMS: atom_id res chain seq x y z
N MET A 1 -26.69 -14.76 15.58
CA MET A 1 -25.32 -14.79 16.15
C MET A 1 -24.49 -13.86 15.29
N ASN A 2 -24.17 -12.67 15.81
CA ASN A 2 -23.53 -11.61 15.03
C ASN A 2 -22.01 -11.75 15.21
N THR A 3 -21.36 -12.39 14.25
CA THR A 3 -19.90 -12.51 14.25
C THR A 3 -19.30 -11.12 14.02
N PRO A 4 -18.41 -10.59 14.88
CA PRO A 4 -17.72 -9.35 14.58
C PRO A 4 -16.88 -9.55 13.31
N GLU A 5 -17.16 -8.78 12.28
CA GLU A 5 -16.35 -8.74 11.07
C GLU A 5 -14.92 -8.34 11.47
N PRO A 6 -13.88 -9.05 10.99
CA PRO A 6 -12.51 -8.69 11.30
C PRO A 6 -12.25 -7.23 10.89
N PRO A 7 -11.42 -6.47 11.63
CA PRO A 7 -11.12 -5.09 11.28
C PRO A 7 -10.58 -5.04 9.86
N GLN A 8 -11.34 -4.40 8.95
CA GLN A 8 -10.92 -4.26 7.57
C GLN A 8 -9.69 -3.35 7.51
N THR A 9 -8.60 -3.88 6.98
CA THR A 9 -7.41 -3.11 6.64
C THR A 9 -7.77 -1.94 5.71
N ARG A 10 -7.47 -0.71 6.11
CA ARG A 10 -7.79 0.49 5.34
C ARG A 10 -6.68 0.84 4.35
N TRP A 11 -6.87 0.43 3.10
CA TRP A 11 -6.00 0.79 1.97
C TRP A 11 -6.22 2.23 1.51
N ARG A 12 -5.12 2.94 1.22
CA ARG A 12 -5.11 4.31 0.70
C ARG A 12 -4.50 4.30 -0.70
N LYS A 13 -5.28 4.70 -1.69
CA LYS A 13 -4.84 4.87 -3.07
C LYS A 13 -4.00 6.15 -3.25
N SER A 14 -2.99 6.10 -4.10
CA SER A 14 -2.19 7.28 -4.49
C SER A 14 -3.04 8.30 -5.27
N THR A 15 -2.76 9.59 -5.08
CA THR A 15 -3.38 10.69 -5.85
C THR A 15 -2.90 10.73 -7.31
N HIS A 16 -1.79 10.07 -7.62
CA HIS A 16 -1.28 9.90 -8.98
C HIS A 16 -1.97 8.73 -9.72
N SER A 17 -2.86 7.99 -9.05
CA SER A 17 -3.64 6.90 -9.66
C SER A 17 -4.90 7.47 -10.34
N GLY A 18 -4.71 8.14 -11.48
CA GLY A 18 -5.80 8.62 -12.34
C GLY A 18 -6.29 7.54 -13.32
N ALA A 19 -7.47 7.74 -13.93
CA ALA A 19 -8.00 6.82 -14.95
C ALA A 19 -7.11 6.75 -16.22
N ASN A 20 -6.35 7.81 -16.48
CA ASN A 20 -5.44 7.95 -17.63
C ASN A 20 -3.96 8.08 -17.22
N GLU A 21 -3.63 8.03 -15.94
CA GLU A 21 -2.26 8.22 -15.43
C GLU A 21 -1.74 6.87 -14.94
N GLY A 22 -0.70 6.38 -15.61
CA GLY A 22 -0.12 5.05 -15.41
C GLY A 22 0.36 4.78 -13.98
N GLU A 23 0.42 3.48 -13.65
CA GLU A 23 0.84 2.89 -12.38
C GLU A 23 0.01 3.28 -11.14
N CYS A 24 -0.96 2.41 -10.80
CA CYS A 24 -1.85 2.60 -9.66
C CYS A 24 -1.33 1.84 -8.43
N VAL A 25 -1.03 2.55 -7.34
CA VAL A 25 -0.55 1.94 -6.08
C VAL A 25 -1.45 2.28 -4.89
N GLU A 26 -1.60 1.34 -3.97
CA GLU A 26 -2.24 1.54 -2.66
C GLU A 26 -1.33 1.12 -1.52
N ILE A 27 -1.44 1.82 -0.39
CA ILE A 27 -0.70 1.51 0.84
C ILE A 27 -1.64 1.29 2.03
N ALA A 28 -1.26 0.43 2.96
CA ALA A 28 -1.99 0.23 4.22
C ALA A 28 -1.04 0.03 5.40
N ASP A 29 -1.49 0.45 6.59
CA ASP A 29 -0.88 -0.01 7.84
C ASP A 29 -1.46 -1.40 8.18
N LEU A 30 -0.55 -2.36 8.32
CA LEU A 30 -0.85 -3.75 8.63
C LEU A 30 -0.33 -4.07 10.03
N ASN A 31 -0.76 -3.29 11.03
CA ASN A 31 -0.36 -3.42 12.43
C ASN A 31 1.17 -3.36 12.60
N GLY A 32 1.77 -2.23 12.24
CA GLY A 32 3.23 -2.00 12.37
C GLY A 32 4.05 -2.35 11.12
N HIS A 33 3.41 -2.94 10.11
CA HIS A 33 3.97 -3.13 8.78
C HIS A 33 3.29 -2.22 7.77
N ILE A 34 3.96 -1.99 6.63
CA ILE A 34 3.43 -1.26 5.50
C ILE A 34 3.15 -2.26 4.38
N GLY A 35 1.89 -2.38 4.01
CA GLY A 35 1.46 -3.09 2.80
C GLY A 35 1.53 -2.16 1.59
N ILE A 36 2.04 -2.64 0.47
CA ILE A 36 2.04 -1.95 -0.82
C ILE A 36 1.48 -2.91 -1.86
N ARG A 37 0.45 -2.49 -2.60
CA ARG A 37 -0.13 -3.31 -3.67
C ARG A 37 -0.48 -2.49 -4.90
N ASP A 38 -0.66 -3.21 -6.00
CA ASP A 38 -1.22 -2.67 -7.23
C ASP A 38 -2.74 -2.49 -7.09
N SER A 39 -3.23 -1.28 -7.38
CA SER A 39 -4.65 -0.96 -7.24
C SER A 39 -5.53 -1.63 -8.31
N LYS A 40 -4.94 -2.06 -9.43
CA LYS A 40 -5.67 -2.68 -10.54
C LYS A 40 -5.93 -4.16 -10.27
N THR A 41 -5.10 -4.78 -9.43
CA THR A 41 -5.12 -6.21 -9.11
C THR A 41 -5.04 -6.45 -7.59
N PRO A 42 -5.97 -5.92 -6.77
CA PRO A 42 -5.87 -5.92 -5.31
C PRO A 42 -5.88 -7.31 -4.66
N HIS A 43 -6.27 -8.35 -5.42
CA HIS A 43 -6.32 -9.75 -4.98
C HIS A 43 -5.04 -10.54 -5.31
N SER A 44 -4.12 -9.99 -6.10
CA SER A 44 -2.87 -10.65 -6.50
C SER A 44 -1.81 -10.71 -5.39
N GLY A 45 -2.11 -10.12 -4.23
CA GLY A 45 -1.20 -10.01 -3.10
C GLY A 45 -0.64 -8.60 -2.91
N HIS A 46 0.29 -8.47 -1.98
CA HIS A 46 0.91 -7.20 -1.61
C HIS A 46 2.32 -7.43 -1.07
N LEU A 47 3.21 -6.48 -1.31
CA LEU A 47 4.50 -6.43 -0.63
C LEU A 47 4.28 -5.94 0.80
N THR A 48 4.90 -6.60 1.78
CA THR A 48 4.88 -6.19 3.19
C THR A 48 6.27 -5.79 3.63
N LEU A 49 6.40 -4.57 4.12
CA LEU A 49 7.66 -4.01 4.62
C LEU A 49 7.55 -3.61 6.09
N THR A 50 8.65 -3.66 6.81
CA THR A 50 8.75 -2.92 8.08
C THR A 50 8.72 -1.42 7.80
N ARG A 51 8.29 -0.61 8.78
CA ARG A 51 8.34 0.86 8.64
C ARG A 51 9.74 1.36 8.29
N ARG A 52 10.79 0.76 8.87
CA ARG A 52 12.19 1.11 8.59
C ARG A 52 12.55 0.87 7.13
N ASN A 53 12.23 -0.29 6.59
CA ASN A 53 12.55 -0.62 5.19
C ASN A 53 11.75 0.25 4.22
N PHE A 54 10.50 0.59 4.58
CA PHE A 54 9.70 1.52 3.79
C PHE A 54 10.32 2.92 3.75
N THR A 55 10.79 3.45 4.89
CA THR A 55 11.53 4.73 4.92
C THR A 55 12.78 4.67 4.06
N THR A 56 13.60 3.61 4.18
CA THR A 56 14.80 3.42 3.37
C THR A 56 14.47 3.40 1.87
N LEU A 57 13.41 2.70 1.48
CA LEU A 57 12.94 2.66 0.09
C LEU A 57 12.58 4.07 -0.40
N LEU A 58 11.78 4.82 0.36
CA LEU A 58 11.38 6.18 -0.02
C LEU A 58 12.58 7.14 -0.12
N THR A 59 13.52 7.08 0.82
CA THR A 59 14.76 7.87 0.77
C THR A 59 15.58 7.55 -0.47
N HIS A 60 15.71 6.25 -0.80
CA HIS A 60 16.44 5.83 -1.99
C HIS A 60 15.74 6.34 -3.26
N LEU A 61 14.43 6.14 -3.39
CA LEU A 61 13.67 6.63 -4.55
C LEU A 61 13.78 8.14 -4.71
N ALA A 62 13.63 8.90 -3.62
CA ALA A 62 13.71 10.37 -3.65
C ALA A 62 15.10 10.91 -3.98
N SER A 63 16.15 10.10 -3.88
CA SER A 63 17.53 10.51 -4.18
C SER A 63 17.89 10.36 -5.68
N HIS A 64 16.99 9.77 -6.48
CA HIS A 64 17.16 9.54 -7.93
C HIS A 64 16.20 10.38 -8.78
N PHE A 65 15.55 11.38 -8.19
CA PHE A 65 14.74 12.40 -8.86
C PHE A 65 15.30 13.79 -8.53
#